data_AF-A0A3N5ST31-F1
#
_entry.id   AF-A0A3N5ST31-F1
#
_cell.length_a   1.000
_cell.length_b   1.000
_cell.length_c   1.000
_cell.angle_alpha   90.00
_cell.angle_beta   90.00
_cell.angle_gamma   90.00
#
_symmetry.space_group_name_H-M   'P 1'
#
loop_
_entity.id
_entity.type
_entity.pdbx_description
1 polymer ?
#
loop_
_entity_poly.entity_id
_entity_poly.type
_entity_poly.pdbx_seq_one_letter_code
_entity_poly.pdbx_strand_id
1 'polypeptide(L)'
;MYPEDRVLVGVIKARRDLEKALSEHWYRVPQGQAPKGIHAEVIAFFLSRAFKELNGGIHYYAERNGVELVRRRDLLPDESHHARADGLYYKLQLGALCRKDPPILNPTRRSFAFIYTTWDRFCAARVIADLYSEADHFVDRVFHALEDEGILAERIWEASRLSDDGGAQIRVVCVDGTVIASTAPRGEHVIPLEAVRSPRSMWRSVDAILEAIRQHGGPLMAPVPIED
;
A
#
# COMPACT_ATOMS: atom_id res chain seq x y z
N MET A 1 6.06 -15.48 14.10
CA MET A 1 5.18 -14.40 13.64
C MET A 1 3.90 -14.38 14.45
N TYR A 2 3.50 -13.19 14.86
CA TYR A 2 2.26 -12.92 15.58
C TYR A 2 1.13 -12.61 14.58
N PRO A 3 -0.15 -12.85 14.92
CA PRO A 3 -1.30 -12.54 14.07
C PRO A 3 -1.29 -11.12 13.49
N GLU A 4 -0.90 -10.15 14.30
CA GLU A 4 -0.84 -8.72 14.01
C GLU A 4 0.41 -8.28 13.22
N ASP A 5 1.39 -9.18 13.00
CA ASP A 5 2.58 -8.86 12.21
C ASP A 5 2.17 -8.35 10.82
N ARG A 6 2.83 -7.30 10.33
CA ARG A 6 2.43 -6.63 9.10
C ARG A 6 3.11 -7.28 7.91
N VAL A 7 2.31 -7.53 6.89
CA VAL A 7 2.74 -8.10 5.63
C VAL A 7 2.58 -7.03 4.54
N LEU A 8 3.70 -6.74 3.86
CA LEU A 8 3.69 -5.96 2.63
C LEU A 8 3.70 -6.91 1.43
N VAL A 9 2.67 -6.82 0.59
CA VAL A 9 2.65 -7.49 -0.72
C VAL A 9 3.28 -6.57 -1.77
N GLY A 10 4.50 -6.92 -2.19
CA GLY A 10 5.20 -6.32 -3.32
C GLY A 10 4.82 -6.97 -4.65
N VAL A 11 4.94 -6.21 -5.74
CA VAL A 11 4.71 -6.71 -7.10
C VAL A 11 6.05 -6.96 -7.80
N ILE A 12 6.23 -8.17 -8.31
CA ILE A 12 7.36 -8.55 -9.17
C ILE A 12 6.87 -8.73 -10.61
N LYS A 13 7.43 -7.95 -11.52
CA LYS A 13 7.04 -7.94 -12.95
C LYS A 13 8.04 -8.67 -13.86
N ALA A 14 9.26 -8.90 -13.39
CA ALA A 14 10.35 -9.49 -14.17
C ALA A 14 10.98 -10.66 -13.43
N ARG A 15 11.37 -11.71 -14.16
CA ARG A 15 11.99 -12.91 -13.57
C ARG A 15 13.29 -12.60 -12.83
N ARG A 16 14.12 -11.72 -13.40
CA ARG A 16 15.36 -11.23 -12.77
C ARG A 16 15.16 -10.65 -11.37
N ASP A 17 14.00 -10.06 -11.09
CA ASP A 17 13.70 -9.47 -9.79
C ASP A 17 13.31 -10.55 -8.77
N LEU A 18 12.64 -11.63 -9.21
CA LEU A 18 12.39 -12.79 -8.35
C LEU A 18 13.68 -13.57 -8.09
N GLU A 19 14.54 -13.72 -9.10
CA GLU A 19 15.85 -14.36 -8.96
C GLU A 19 16.69 -13.63 -7.91
N LYS A 20 16.78 -12.30 -7.97
CA LYS A 20 17.43 -11.48 -6.94
C LYS A 20 16.86 -11.72 -5.54
N ALA A 21 15.53 -11.76 -5.40
CA ALA A 21 14.92 -12.05 -4.11
C ALA A 21 15.30 -13.45 -3.59
N LEU A 22 15.37 -14.46 -4.47
CA LEU A 22 15.73 -15.83 -4.13
C LEU A 22 17.21 -16.04 -3.82
N SER A 23 18.12 -15.45 -4.61
CA SER A 23 19.56 -15.71 -4.52
C SER A 23 20.32 -14.67 -3.71
N GLU A 24 19.92 -13.40 -3.80
CA GLU A 24 20.59 -12.29 -3.12
C GLU A 24 19.84 -11.83 -1.87
N HIS A 25 18.67 -12.41 -1.57
CA HIS A 25 17.90 -12.15 -0.37
C HIS A 25 17.54 -10.67 -0.17
N TRP A 26 17.14 -9.98 -1.24
CA TRP A 26 16.63 -8.62 -1.11
C TRP A 26 15.51 -8.27 -2.10
N TYR A 27 14.67 -7.31 -1.74
CA TYR A 27 13.64 -6.70 -2.60
C TYR A 27 13.70 -5.18 -2.50
N ARG A 28 13.27 -4.46 -3.55
CA ARG A 28 13.27 -2.99 -3.58
C ARG A 28 11.88 -2.41 -3.64
N VAL A 29 11.67 -1.33 -2.91
CA VAL A 29 10.46 -0.49 -2.97
C VAL A 29 10.87 0.95 -3.27
N PRO A 30 10.32 1.62 -4.31
CA PRO A 30 10.61 3.03 -4.55
C PRO A 30 10.17 3.88 -3.35
N GLN A 31 11.04 4.76 -2.85
CA GLN A 31 10.74 5.60 -1.68
C GLN A 31 9.48 6.46 -1.91
N GLY A 32 9.30 7.00 -3.12
CA GLY A 32 8.10 7.78 -3.45
C GLY A 32 6.78 7.02 -3.38
N GLN A 33 6.81 5.68 -3.32
CA GLN A 33 5.61 4.85 -3.11
C GLN A 33 5.41 4.44 -1.65
N ALA A 34 6.37 4.77 -0.78
CA ALA A 34 6.33 4.53 0.66
C ALA A 34 7.00 5.71 1.41
N PRO A 35 6.46 6.93 1.30
CA PRO A 35 7.12 8.14 1.81
C PRO A 35 7.36 8.12 3.32
N LYS A 36 6.56 7.34 4.07
CA LYS A 36 6.65 7.17 5.52
C LYS A 36 7.52 5.97 5.93
N GLY A 37 8.22 5.34 4.99
CA GLY A 37 9.00 4.13 5.21
C GLY A 37 8.22 2.84 5.00
N ILE A 38 8.95 1.72 5.14
CA ILE A 38 8.40 0.37 5.05
C ILE A 38 8.35 -0.25 6.44
N HIS A 39 7.13 -0.31 6.97
CA HIS A 39 6.83 -0.92 8.26
C HIS A 39 6.10 -2.24 8.05
N ALA A 40 6.87 -3.27 7.72
CA ALA A 40 6.38 -4.63 7.53
C ALA A 40 7.42 -5.64 8.00
N GLU A 41 6.98 -6.59 8.81
CA GLU A 41 7.77 -7.70 9.32
C GLU A 41 7.95 -8.78 8.24
N VAL A 42 7.01 -8.86 7.29
CA VAL A 42 6.98 -9.87 6.22
C VAL A 42 6.76 -9.22 4.88
N ILE A 43 7.49 -9.69 3.86
CA ILE A 43 7.30 -9.28 2.47
C ILE A 43 6.78 -10.47 1.67
N ALA A 44 5.66 -10.30 0.99
CA ALA A 44 5.07 -11.27 0.07
C ALA A 44 5.14 -10.79 -1.38
N PHE A 45 5.18 -11.71 -2.33
CA PHE A 45 5.46 -11.38 -3.74
C PHE A 45 4.32 -11.80 -4.66
N PHE A 46 3.59 -10.80 -5.17
CA PHE A 46 2.67 -10.96 -6.29
C PHE A 46 3.46 -11.03 -7.60
N LEU A 47 3.37 -12.16 -8.29
CA LEU A 47 4.06 -12.41 -9.54
C LEU A 47 3.17 -12.00 -10.72
N SER A 48 3.67 -11.11 -11.58
CA SER A 48 2.89 -10.52 -12.67
C SER A 48 3.61 -10.58 -14.01
N ARG A 49 2.85 -10.73 -15.10
CA ARG A 49 3.25 -10.68 -16.52
C ARG A 49 4.22 -11.80 -16.95
N ALA A 50 5.42 -11.84 -16.38
CA ALA A 50 6.52 -12.69 -16.85
C ALA A 50 6.48 -14.16 -16.35
N PHE A 51 5.47 -14.53 -15.56
CA PHE A 51 5.51 -15.74 -14.72
C PHE A 51 4.62 -16.91 -15.16
N LYS A 52 4.05 -16.87 -16.37
CA LYS A 52 3.27 -17.99 -16.96
C LYS A 52 2.23 -18.55 -15.98
N GLU A 53 2.38 -19.80 -15.53
CA GLU A 53 1.46 -20.48 -14.60
C GLU A 53 1.43 -19.84 -13.21
N LEU A 54 2.52 -19.20 -12.80
CA LEU A 54 2.60 -18.44 -11.54
C LEU A 54 2.17 -16.97 -11.72
N ASN A 55 1.72 -16.57 -12.92
CA ASN A 55 1.25 -15.22 -13.15
C ASN A 55 -0.09 -14.98 -12.45
N GLY A 56 -0.23 -13.83 -11.81
CA GLY A 56 -1.50 -13.39 -11.24
C GLY A 56 -1.76 -13.92 -9.84
N GLY A 57 -0.71 -14.27 -9.09
CA GLY A 57 -0.84 -14.75 -7.71
C GLY A 57 0.34 -14.41 -6.82
N ILE A 58 0.14 -14.57 -5.51
CA ILE A 58 1.17 -14.50 -4.49
C ILE A 58 1.60 -15.93 -4.16
N HIS A 59 2.86 -16.23 -4.43
CA HIS A 59 3.42 -17.58 -4.32
C HIS A 59 4.53 -17.69 -3.29
N TYR A 60 5.12 -16.56 -2.91
CA TYR A 60 6.28 -16.50 -2.03
C TYR A 60 6.14 -15.39 -1.01
N TYR A 61 6.74 -15.61 0.15
CA TYR A 61 6.93 -14.60 1.18
C TYR A 61 8.27 -14.83 1.89
N ALA A 62 8.77 -13.81 2.57
CA ALA A 62 9.97 -13.88 3.39
C ALA A 62 9.86 -12.90 4.56
N GLU A 63 10.47 -13.24 5.69
CA GLU A 63 10.67 -12.29 6.79
C GLU A 63 11.61 -11.18 6.35
N ARG A 64 11.35 -9.95 6.81
CA ARG A 64 12.20 -8.79 6.56
C ARG A 64 13.26 -8.68 7.65
N ASN A 65 14.51 -8.96 7.30
CA ASN A 65 15.66 -8.92 8.20
C ASN A 65 16.29 -7.52 8.33
N GLY A 66 15.96 -6.60 7.42
CA GLY A 66 16.50 -5.24 7.45
C GLY A 66 15.86 -4.31 6.44
N VAL A 67 16.22 -3.04 6.55
CA VAL A 67 15.92 -2.01 5.55
C VAL A 67 17.08 -1.03 5.46
N GLU A 68 17.46 -0.67 4.24
CA GLU A 68 18.39 0.43 3.97
C GLU A 68 17.83 1.32 2.85
N LEU A 69 18.16 2.62 2.89
CA LEU A 69 17.79 3.57 1.84
C LEU A 69 18.98 3.75 0.90
N VAL A 70 18.80 3.43 -0.38
CA VAL A 70 19.87 3.39 -1.39
C VAL A 70 19.39 3.95 -2.73
N ARG A 71 20.32 4.28 -3.63
CA ARG A 71 19.95 4.71 -5.00
C ARG A 71 19.76 3.50 -5.89
N ARG A 72 18.94 3.65 -6.94
CA ARG A 72 18.72 2.59 -7.93
C ARG A 72 20.02 2.12 -8.59
N ARG A 73 20.93 3.06 -8.93
CA ARG A 73 22.22 2.74 -9.55
C ARG A 73 23.08 1.81 -8.70
N ASP A 74 22.95 1.88 -7.37
CA ASP A 74 23.70 1.04 -6.44
C ASP A 74 23.08 -0.36 -6.34
N LEU A 75 21.75 -0.46 -6.50
CA LEU A 75 21.00 -1.71 -6.53
C LEU A 75 21.11 -2.48 -7.84
N LEU A 76 21.22 -1.75 -8.94
CA LEU A 76 21.19 -2.26 -10.31
C LEU A 76 22.31 -1.58 -11.10
N PRO A 77 23.59 -1.97 -10.87
CA PRO A 77 24.73 -1.32 -11.52
C PRO A 77 24.66 -1.36 -13.05
N ASP A 78 24.11 -2.44 -13.61
CA ASP A 78 23.89 -2.61 -15.06
C ASP A 78 22.83 -1.66 -15.64
N GLU A 79 22.06 -0.96 -14.78
CA GLU A 79 21.05 0.03 -15.16
C GLU A 79 21.44 1.46 -14.76
N SER A 80 22.74 1.75 -14.66
CA SER A 80 23.27 3.05 -14.22
C SER A 80 22.80 4.26 -15.05
N HIS A 81 22.44 4.06 -16.32
CA HIS A 81 21.91 5.11 -17.22
C HIS A 81 20.37 5.16 -17.27
N HIS A 82 19.66 4.41 -16.42
CA HIS A 82 18.21 4.45 -16.37
C HIS A 82 17.72 5.85 -15.95
N ALA A 83 16.59 6.32 -16.50
CA ALA A 83 15.98 7.62 -16.16
C ALA A 83 15.64 7.84 -14.66
N ARG A 84 15.81 6.79 -13.84
CA ARG A 84 15.55 6.78 -12.39
C ARG A 84 16.78 6.26 -11.62
N ALA A 85 17.97 6.33 -12.21
CA ALA A 85 19.20 5.85 -11.60
C ALA A 85 19.48 6.50 -10.24
N ASP A 86 19.12 7.78 -10.09
CA ASP A 86 19.22 8.54 -8.84
C ASP A 86 17.99 8.48 -7.94
N GLY A 87 16.94 7.76 -8.37
CA GLY A 87 15.78 7.55 -7.52
C GLY A 87 16.16 6.79 -6.25
N LEU A 88 15.59 7.20 -5.13
CA LEU A 88 15.74 6.53 -3.84
C LEU A 88 14.81 5.32 -3.72
N TYR A 89 15.36 4.23 -3.19
CA TYR A 89 14.68 2.97 -2.98
C TYR A 89 15.00 2.43 -1.59
N TYR A 90 13.99 1.87 -0.92
CA TYR A 90 14.20 0.98 0.21
C TYR A 90 14.66 -0.36 -0.32
N LYS A 91 15.86 -0.80 0.08
CA LYS A 91 16.30 -2.19 -0.07
C LYS A 91 15.95 -2.93 1.20
N LEU A 92 15.04 -3.88 1.05
CA LEU A 92 14.57 -4.76 2.11
C LEU A 92 15.43 -6.02 2.06
N GLN A 93 16.20 -6.27 3.11
CA GLN A 93 16.89 -7.54 3.28
C GLN A 93 15.87 -8.59 3.73
N LEU A 94 15.91 -9.76 3.10
CA LEU A 94 14.95 -10.84 3.26
C LEU A 94 15.61 -12.02 3.96
N GLY A 95 14.81 -12.81 4.67
CA GLY A 95 15.16 -14.19 4.99
C GLY A 95 15.12 -15.10 3.76
N ALA A 96 15.14 -16.41 4.01
CA ALA A 96 14.84 -17.38 2.96
C ALA A 96 13.39 -17.23 2.49
N LEU A 97 13.16 -17.30 1.17
CA LEU A 97 11.81 -17.24 0.64
C LEU A 97 11.07 -18.55 0.93
N CYS A 98 9.94 -18.42 1.60
CA CYS A 98 8.99 -19.50 1.85
C CYS A 98 7.92 -19.52 0.75
N ARG A 99 7.44 -20.72 0.41
CA ARG A 99 6.26 -20.85 -0.47
C ARG A 99 4.99 -20.58 0.32
N LYS A 100 4.10 -19.77 -0.24
CA LYS A 100 2.72 -19.64 0.24
C LYS A 100 1.89 -20.77 -0.34
N ASP A 101 1.41 -21.68 0.52
CA ASP A 101 0.57 -22.81 0.14
C ASP A 101 -0.74 -22.81 0.97
N PRO A 102 -1.92 -22.80 0.32
CA PRO A 102 -2.12 -22.54 -1.10
C PRO A 102 -1.74 -21.10 -1.47
N PRO A 103 -1.40 -20.84 -2.74
CA PRO A 103 -1.12 -19.48 -3.22
C PRO A 103 -2.36 -18.59 -3.13
N ILE A 104 -2.14 -17.27 -3.10
CA ILE A 104 -3.24 -16.28 -3.10
C ILE A 104 -3.44 -15.79 -4.54
N LEU A 105 -4.61 -16.02 -5.13
CA LEU A 105 -4.88 -15.77 -6.54
C LEU A 105 -5.59 -14.43 -6.81
N ASN A 106 -5.50 -13.91 -8.03
CA ASN A 106 -6.17 -12.67 -8.44
C ASN A 106 -7.25 -12.91 -9.52
N PRO A 107 -8.38 -13.56 -9.18
CA PRO A 107 -9.41 -13.92 -10.16
C PRO A 107 -10.08 -12.69 -10.80
N THR A 108 -10.19 -11.59 -10.05
CA THR A 108 -10.80 -10.33 -10.52
C THR A 108 -9.82 -9.45 -11.29
N ARG A 109 -8.55 -9.87 -11.45
CA ARG A 109 -7.49 -9.13 -12.16
C ARG A 109 -7.28 -7.71 -11.61
N ARG A 110 -7.44 -7.52 -10.29
CA ARG A 110 -7.22 -6.23 -9.62
C ARG A 110 -5.78 -5.76 -9.81
N SER A 111 -5.59 -4.51 -10.20
CA SER A 111 -4.28 -3.86 -10.25
C SER A 111 -4.00 -3.14 -8.93
N PHE A 112 -2.77 -3.24 -8.45
CA PHE A 112 -2.31 -2.54 -7.25
C PHE A 112 -0.80 -2.33 -7.34
N ALA A 113 -0.29 -1.32 -6.62
CA ALA A 113 1.15 -1.11 -6.46
C ALA A 113 1.69 -1.97 -5.30
N PHE A 114 1.03 -1.87 -4.15
CA PHE A 114 1.33 -2.60 -2.92
C PHE A 114 0.03 -2.91 -2.17
N ILE A 115 0.06 -3.93 -1.30
CA ILE A 115 -1.00 -4.21 -0.34
C ILE A 115 -0.36 -4.30 1.04
N TYR A 116 -0.94 -3.63 2.02
CA TYR A 116 -0.61 -3.84 3.43
C TYR A 116 -1.71 -4.68 4.06
N THR A 117 -1.33 -5.74 4.76
CA THR A 117 -2.24 -6.65 5.46
C THR A 117 -1.59 -7.14 6.75
N THR A 118 -2.35 -7.80 7.61
CA THR A 118 -1.85 -8.53 8.78
C THR A 118 -1.49 -9.98 8.41
N TRP A 119 -0.68 -10.61 9.25
CA TRP A 119 -0.17 -11.96 9.06
C TRP A 119 -1.27 -13.02 9.12
N ASP A 120 -2.21 -12.91 10.07
CA ASP A 120 -3.38 -13.80 10.17
C ASP A 120 -4.21 -13.81 8.89
N ARG A 121 -4.49 -12.63 8.33
CA ARG A 121 -5.24 -12.43 7.10
C ARG A 121 -4.47 -12.97 5.90
N PHE A 122 -3.15 -12.72 5.84
CA PHE A 122 -2.29 -13.28 4.80
C PHE A 122 -2.28 -14.82 4.81
N CYS A 123 -2.20 -15.45 5.99
CA CYS A 123 -2.26 -16.90 6.13
C CYS A 123 -3.60 -17.48 5.66
N ALA A 124 -4.71 -16.83 6.05
CA ALA A 124 -6.06 -17.24 5.70
C ALA A 124 -6.39 -17.01 4.21
N ALA A 125 -5.80 -16.00 3.59
CA ALA A 125 -6.13 -15.58 2.23
C ALA A 125 -5.98 -16.70 1.18
N ARG A 126 -6.91 -16.69 0.23
CA ARG A 126 -6.94 -17.52 -0.98
C ARG A 126 -7.03 -16.68 -2.24
N VAL A 127 -7.63 -15.49 -2.15
CA VAL A 127 -7.68 -14.50 -3.22
C VAL A 127 -7.22 -13.13 -2.74
N ILE A 128 -6.78 -12.26 -3.67
CA ILE A 128 -6.30 -10.90 -3.35
C ILE A 128 -7.32 -10.09 -2.54
N ALA A 129 -8.62 -10.30 -2.76
CA ALA A 129 -9.66 -9.60 -2.03
C ALA A 129 -9.66 -9.90 -0.52
N ASP A 130 -9.16 -11.08 -0.12
CA ASP A 130 -9.09 -11.51 1.28
C ASP A 130 -8.03 -10.74 2.07
N LEU A 131 -7.10 -10.05 1.40
CA LEU A 131 -6.00 -9.31 2.03
C LEU A 131 -6.42 -7.95 2.58
N TYR A 132 -7.63 -7.50 2.27
CA TYR A 132 -8.15 -6.20 2.69
C TYR A 132 -9.18 -6.40 3.79
N SER A 133 -9.18 -5.54 4.81
CA SER A 133 -10.27 -5.51 5.78
C SER A 133 -11.53 -4.90 5.17
N GLU A 134 -12.68 -5.05 5.83
CA GLU A 134 -13.91 -4.35 5.40
C GLU A 134 -13.73 -2.83 5.39
N ALA A 135 -12.96 -2.31 6.34
CA ALA A 135 -12.58 -0.90 6.43
C ALA A 135 -11.73 -0.48 5.22
N ASP A 136 -10.71 -1.27 4.86
CA ASP A 136 -9.88 -1.02 3.67
C ASP A 136 -10.74 -0.99 2.39
N HIS A 137 -11.67 -1.94 2.22
CA HIS A 137 -12.58 -1.96 1.06
C HIS A 137 -13.53 -0.75 1.02
N PHE A 138 -13.98 -0.26 2.17
CA PHE A 138 -14.82 0.94 2.24
C PHE A 138 -14.03 2.19 1.84
N VAL A 139 -12.83 2.36 2.40
CA VAL A 139 -11.92 3.46 2.08
C VAL A 139 -11.54 3.45 0.61
N ASP A 140 -11.28 2.29 0.00
CA ASP A 140 -10.95 2.20 -1.42
C ASP A 140 -12.09 2.70 -2.33
N ARG A 141 -13.35 2.40 -1.97
CA ARG A 141 -14.52 2.92 -2.71
C ARG A 141 -14.68 4.43 -2.58
N VAL A 142 -14.55 4.97 -1.36
CA VAL A 142 -14.63 6.42 -1.13
C VAL A 142 -13.49 7.13 -1.87
N PHE A 143 -12.29 6.56 -1.84
CA PHE A 143 -11.14 7.08 -2.57
C PHE A 143 -11.40 7.15 -4.08
N HIS A 144 -11.88 6.07 -4.70
CA HIS A 144 -12.17 6.08 -6.14
C HIS A 144 -13.27 7.07 -6.51
N ALA A 145 -14.30 7.22 -5.68
CA ALA A 145 -15.32 8.26 -5.88
C ALA A 145 -14.72 9.67 -5.82
N LEU A 146 -13.74 9.92 -4.95
CA LEU A 146 -13.02 11.21 -4.90
C LEU A 146 -12.12 11.42 -6.13
N GLU A 147 -11.45 10.37 -6.63
CA GLU A 147 -10.66 10.44 -7.87
C GLU A 147 -11.54 10.77 -9.08
N ASP A 148 -12.74 10.18 -9.16
CA ASP A 148 -13.73 10.47 -10.22
C ASP A 148 -14.20 11.93 -10.19
N GLU A 149 -14.20 12.56 -9.00
CA GLU A 149 -14.46 14.00 -8.77
C GLU A 149 -13.19 14.88 -8.96
N GLY A 150 -12.06 14.30 -9.36
CA GLY A 150 -10.81 15.02 -9.62
C GLY A 150 -10.00 15.40 -8.38
N ILE A 151 -10.29 14.80 -7.21
CA ILE A 151 -9.57 15.07 -5.96
C ILE A 151 -8.34 14.18 -5.83
N LEU A 152 -7.18 14.80 -5.62
CA LEU A 152 -5.94 14.09 -5.29
C LEU A 152 -5.92 13.69 -3.82
N ALA A 153 -6.23 12.44 -3.51
CA ALA A 153 -6.21 11.90 -2.16
C ALA A 153 -5.04 10.91 -1.93
N GLU A 154 -4.65 10.73 -0.66
CA GLU A 154 -3.77 9.67 -0.19
C GLU A 154 -4.61 8.65 0.61
N ARG A 155 -4.45 7.35 0.30
CA ARG A 155 -5.02 6.25 1.11
C ARG A 155 -3.99 5.76 2.12
N ILE A 156 -4.44 5.56 3.35
CA ILE A 156 -3.65 4.89 4.39
C ILE A 156 -4.41 3.63 4.81
N TRP A 157 -3.80 2.47 4.60
CA TRP A 157 -4.37 1.17 4.96
C TRP A 157 -4.24 0.93 6.46
N GLU A 158 -5.22 0.24 7.04
CA GLU A 158 -5.24 -0.09 8.47
C GLU A 158 -3.95 -0.81 8.90
N ALA A 159 -3.54 -1.83 8.14
CA ALA A 159 -2.35 -2.63 8.42
C ALA A 159 -1.01 -1.90 8.21
N SER A 160 -1.01 -0.67 7.66
CA SER A 160 0.22 0.10 7.44
C SER A 160 0.59 1.01 8.63
N ARG A 161 -0.27 1.12 9.65
CA ARG A 161 -0.06 2.03 10.79
C ARG A 161 0.83 1.41 11.87
N LEU A 162 1.60 2.26 12.55
CA LEU A 162 2.48 1.89 13.68
C LEU A 162 1.72 1.76 15.00
N SER A 163 0.51 2.32 15.08
CA SER A 163 -0.34 2.31 16.26
C SER A 163 -1.58 1.47 16.00
N ASP A 164 -1.94 0.67 16.99
CA ASP A 164 -3.06 -0.30 17.00
C ASP A 164 -4.44 0.39 17.08
N ASP A 165 -4.52 1.63 16.59
CA ASP A 165 -5.61 2.56 16.85
C ASP A 165 -6.61 2.79 15.70
N GLY A 166 -6.59 1.89 14.70
CA GLY A 166 -7.81 1.13 14.44
C GLY A 166 -8.62 1.42 13.18
N GLY A 167 -8.08 2.12 12.17
CA GLY A 167 -8.86 2.28 10.93
C GLY A 167 -8.09 2.72 9.70
N ALA A 168 -8.63 2.36 8.54
CA ALA A 168 -8.18 2.84 7.24
C ALA A 168 -8.59 4.31 7.05
N GLN A 169 -7.77 5.08 6.33
CA GLN A 169 -7.93 6.54 6.22
C GLN A 169 -7.81 7.06 4.79
N ILE A 170 -8.44 8.21 4.56
CA ILE A 170 -8.24 9.08 3.40
C ILE A 170 -7.67 10.40 3.90
N ARG A 171 -6.62 10.89 3.25
CA ARG A 171 -6.04 12.22 3.50
C ARG A 171 -6.08 13.04 2.23
N VAL A 172 -6.53 14.29 2.34
CA VAL A 172 -6.50 15.26 1.25
C VAL A 172 -5.78 16.50 1.74
N VAL A 173 -4.65 16.81 1.11
CA VAL A 173 -3.89 18.03 1.41
C VAL A 173 -4.62 19.20 0.76
N CYS A 174 -4.99 20.19 1.57
CA CYS A 174 -5.74 21.36 1.15
C CYS A 174 -4.90 22.62 1.35
N VAL A 175 -5.37 23.76 0.85
CA VAL A 175 -4.69 25.05 1.01
C VAL A 175 -4.49 25.40 2.48
N ASP A 176 -5.51 25.16 3.31
CA ASP A 176 -5.49 25.43 4.74
C ASP A 176 -5.48 24.14 5.56
N GLY A 177 -4.41 23.35 5.46
CA GLY A 177 -4.22 22.13 6.27
C GLY A 177 -4.56 20.83 5.55
N THR A 178 -4.91 19.78 6.32
CA THR A 178 -5.18 18.44 5.76
C THR A 178 -6.51 17.92 6.26
N VAL A 179 -7.39 17.56 5.33
CA VAL A 179 -8.63 16.84 5.64
C VAL A 179 -8.29 15.36 5.84
N ILE A 180 -8.72 14.80 6.97
CA ILE A 180 -8.51 13.39 7.30
C ILE A 180 -9.87 12.74 7.55
N ALA A 181 -10.15 11.64 6.87
CA ALA A 181 -11.30 10.78 7.12
C ALA A 181 -10.83 9.38 7.51
N SER A 182 -11.46 8.76 8.51
CA SER A 182 -11.01 7.48 9.10
C SER A 182 -12.17 6.57 9.47
N THR A 183 -12.02 5.25 9.28
CA THR A 183 -12.99 4.26 9.77
C THR A 183 -12.95 4.06 11.29
N ALA A 184 -11.88 4.53 11.93
CA ALA A 184 -11.81 4.73 13.39
C ALA A 184 -11.28 6.14 13.65
N PRO A 185 -12.15 7.16 13.69
CA PRO A 185 -11.74 8.54 13.92
C PRO A 185 -11.22 8.71 15.35
N ARG A 186 -10.07 9.38 15.49
CA ARG A 186 -9.53 9.84 16.77
C ARG A 186 -9.21 11.33 16.66
N GLY A 187 -9.91 12.15 17.44
CA GLY A 187 -9.82 13.61 17.41
C GLY A 187 -11.04 14.28 16.78
N GLU A 188 -11.33 15.51 17.21
CA GLU A 188 -12.55 16.24 16.83
C GLU A 188 -12.61 16.61 15.34
N HIS A 189 -11.45 16.71 14.67
CA HIS A 189 -11.34 17.13 13.28
C HIS A 189 -11.20 15.97 12.27
N VAL A 190 -11.39 14.71 12.71
CA VAL A 190 -11.32 13.54 11.82
C VAL A 190 -12.73 13.13 11.39
N ILE A 191 -12.97 13.13 10.08
CA ILE A 191 -14.27 12.77 9.51
C ILE A 191 -14.51 11.26 9.68
N PRO A 192 -15.62 10.82 10.30
CA PRO A 192 -15.94 9.41 10.44
C PRO A 192 -16.28 8.79 9.07
N LEU A 193 -15.63 7.67 8.75
CA LEU A 193 -15.98 6.81 7.62
C LEU A 193 -16.79 5.61 8.13
N GLU A 194 -18.11 5.77 8.19
CA GLU A 194 -19.00 4.70 8.61
C GLU A 194 -19.00 3.57 7.57
N ALA A 195 -18.29 2.47 7.87
CA ALA A 195 -18.19 1.29 7.02
C ALA A 195 -19.50 0.47 6.93
N VAL A 196 -20.66 1.13 7.02
CA VAL A 196 -21.97 0.50 6.84
C VAL A 196 -22.12 0.13 5.36
N ARG A 197 -22.53 -1.11 5.09
CA ARG A 197 -22.78 -1.62 3.72
C ARG A 197 -24.07 -1.05 3.13
N SER A 198 -24.07 0.23 2.78
CA SER A 198 -25.13 0.84 1.95
C SER A 198 -24.53 1.79 0.91
N PRO A 199 -25.08 1.87 -0.32
CA PRO A 199 -24.63 2.87 -1.29
C PRO A 199 -24.75 4.31 -0.76
N ARG A 200 -25.73 4.56 0.11
CA ARG A 200 -26.03 5.88 0.68
C ARG A 200 -25.00 6.33 1.71
N SER A 201 -24.40 5.41 2.47
CA SER A 201 -23.34 5.73 3.45
C SER A 201 -22.03 6.11 2.75
N MET A 202 -21.71 5.50 1.60
CA MET A 202 -20.52 5.88 0.82
C MET A 202 -20.62 7.32 0.31
N TRP A 203 -21.72 7.70 -0.33
CA TRP A 203 -21.90 9.08 -0.83
C TRP A 203 -21.95 10.11 0.30
N ARG A 204 -22.52 9.78 1.47
CA ARG A 204 -22.43 10.66 2.65
C ARG A 204 -20.99 10.93 3.09
N SER A 205 -20.13 9.91 3.07
CA SER A 205 -18.71 10.10 3.38
C SER A 205 -18.01 10.96 2.33
N VAL A 206 -18.30 10.76 1.05
CA VAL A 206 -17.76 11.58 -0.05
C VAL A 206 -18.20 13.04 0.12
N ASP A 207 -19.50 13.28 0.33
CA ASP A 207 -20.07 14.63 0.52
C ASP A 207 -19.43 15.34 1.72
N ALA A 208 -19.26 14.64 2.84
CA ALA A 208 -18.62 15.19 4.03
C ALA A 208 -17.14 15.56 3.78
N ILE A 209 -16.40 14.73 3.04
CA ILE A 209 -15.01 15.02 2.65
C ILE A 209 -14.97 16.24 1.72
N LEU A 210 -15.82 16.30 0.69
CA LEU A 210 -15.85 17.42 -0.25
C LEU A 210 -16.22 18.74 0.44
N GLU A 211 -17.14 18.71 1.41
CA GLU A 211 -17.48 19.88 2.23
C GLU A 211 -16.30 20.34 3.08
N ALA A 212 -15.61 19.42 3.75
CA ALA A 212 -14.41 19.77 4.51
C ALA A 212 -13.31 20.32 3.59
N ILE A 213 -13.09 19.73 2.41
CA ILE A 213 -12.12 20.24 1.43
C ILE A 213 -12.44 21.71 1.06
N ARG A 214 -13.72 22.04 0.84
CA ARG A 214 -14.15 23.43 0.57
C ARG A 214 -13.84 24.36 1.74
N GLN A 215 -14.09 23.92 2.97
CA GLN A 215 -13.80 24.69 4.19
C GLN A 215 -12.29 24.93 4.38
N HIS A 216 -11.46 23.99 3.93
CA HIS A 216 -9.99 24.08 3.97
C HIS A 216 -9.37 24.73 2.71
N GLY A 217 -10.15 25.51 1.96
CA GLY A 217 -9.64 26.30 0.83
C GLY A 217 -9.39 25.51 -0.47
N GLY A 218 -9.86 24.26 -0.56
CA GLY A 218 -9.73 23.40 -1.72
C GLY A 218 -8.46 22.54 -1.73
N PRO A 219 -8.41 21.49 -2.59
CA PRO A 219 -7.28 20.58 -2.64
C PRO A 219 -6.06 21.22 -3.28
N LEU A 220 -4.86 20.91 -2.80
CA LEU A 220 -3.62 21.28 -3.47
C LEU A 220 -3.40 20.35 -4.67
N MET A 221 -3.33 20.94 -5.86
CA MET A 221 -3.19 20.23 -7.13
C MET A 221 -1.78 19.66 -7.38
N ALA A 222 -0.82 19.89 -6.48
CA ALA A 222 0.55 19.41 -6.58
C ALA A 222 1.05 18.88 -5.22
N PRO A 223 1.89 17.82 -5.20
CA PRO A 223 2.57 17.42 -3.98
C PRO A 223 3.46 18.57 -3.51
N VAL A 224 3.15 19.12 -2.33
CA VAL A 224 4.00 20.12 -1.68
C VAL A 224 5.35 19.44 -1.36
N PRO A 225 6.49 20.04 -1.73
CA PRO A 225 7.78 19.58 -1.25
C PRO A 225 7.76 19.54 0.28
N ILE A 226 8.13 18.41 0.87
CA ILE A 226 8.40 18.36 2.31
C ILE A 226 9.64 19.24 2.51
N GLU A 227 9.48 20.41 3.13
CA GLU A 227 10.62 21.18 3.63
C GLU A 227 11.23 20.43 4.82
N ASP A 228 12.56 20.33 4.80
CA ASP A 228 13.42 19.57 5.73
C ASP A 228 13.32 20.04 7.19
#